data_AF-A0A947BFX4-F1
#
_entry.id   AF-A0A947BFX4-F1
#
_cell.length_a   1.000
_cell.length_b   1.000
_cell.length_c   1.000
_cell.angle_alpha   90.00
_cell.angle_beta   90.00
_cell.angle_gamma   90.00
#
_symmetry.space_group_name_H-M   'P 1'
#
loop_
_entity.id
_entity.type
_entity.pdbx_description
1 polymer ?
#
loop_
_entity_poly.entity_id
_entity_poly.type
_entity_poly.pdbx_seq_one_letter_code
_entity_poly.pdbx_strand_id
1 'polypeptide(L)'
;MTMRNLMRVAATGAAAFFTATGAFAQEAAEAAAAVPNPGNNAWMMTATILVLLMIIPGLTLFYGGLTRSKNMLSTMTQIGATAALAMIIWVMWGYSLAFGDTTYEGTLGLFISGGSYFLAGTDASSTAATFTDEVISKYVFISFQ
;
A
#
# COMPACT_ATOMS: atom_id res chain seq x y z
N MET A 1 -29.42 15.26 -59.23
CA MET A 1 -28.24 14.62 -58.61
C MET A 1 -28.47 13.11 -58.69
N THR A 2 -27.72 12.42 -59.54
CA THR A 2 -28.02 11.06 -60.00
C THR A 2 -27.93 10.03 -58.86
N MET A 3 -28.88 9.09 -58.80
CA MET A 3 -29.03 8.00 -57.81
C MET A 3 -27.71 7.29 -57.47
N ARG A 4 -26.80 7.21 -58.45
CA ARG A 4 -25.47 6.62 -58.34
C ARG A 4 -24.53 7.35 -57.37
N ASN A 5 -24.72 8.66 -57.15
CA ASN A 5 -23.93 9.45 -56.21
C ASN A 5 -24.43 9.28 -54.76
N LEU A 6 -25.75 9.11 -54.58
CA LEU A 6 -26.36 8.79 -53.28
C LEU A 6 -25.91 7.42 -52.76
N MET A 7 -25.82 6.42 -53.64
CA MET A 7 -25.35 5.07 -53.29
C MET A 7 -23.88 5.04 -52.87
N ARG A 8 -23.03 5.90 -53.45
CA ARG A 8 -21.61 6.02 -53.06
C ARG A 8 -21.41 6.67 -51.70
N VAL A 9 -22.20 7.69 -51.38
CA VAL A 9 -22.18 8.37 -50.08
C VAL A 9 -22.70 7.46 -48.97
N ALA A 10 -23.74 6.67 -49.24
CA ALA A 10 -24.25 5.67 -48.31
C ALA A 10 -23.22 4.55 -48.05
N ALA A 11 -22.50 4.09 -49.07
CA ALA A 11 -21.45 3.09 -48.93
C ALA A 11 -20.24 3.58 -48.13
N THR A 12 -19.80 4.83 -48.34
CA THR A 12 -18.72 5.43 -47.54
C THR A 12 -19.15 5.72 -46.10
N GLY A 13 -20.42 6.09 -45.88
CA GLY A 13 -20.99 6.29 -44.54
C GLY A 13 -21.10 4.99 -43.74
N ALA A 14 -21.51 3.89 -44.38
CA ALA A 14 -21.58 2.57 -43.76
C ALA A 14 -20.19 2.00 -43.43
N ALA A 15 -19.19 2.22 -44.30
CA ALA A 15 -17.82 1.82 -44.05
C ALA A 15 -17.18 2.59 -42.86
N ALA A 16 -17.45 3.90 -42.76
CA ALA A 16 -16.96 4.73 -41.65
C ALA A 16 -17.58 4.33 -40.30
N PHE A 17 -18.85 3.91 -40.30
CA PHE A 17 -19.53 3.42 -39.10
C PHE A 17 -18.97 2.07 -38.63
N PHE A 18 -18.60 1.19 -39.57
CA PHE A 18 -18.02 -0.13 -39.27
C PHE A 18 -16.57 -0.05 -38.77
N THR A 19 -15.81 0.97 -39.15
CA THR A 19 -14.47 1.23 -38.61
C THR A 19 -14.50 1.92 -37.24
N ALA A 20 -15.58 2.64 -36.92
CA ALA A 20 -15.75 3.31 -35.63
C ALA A 20 -16.15 2.36 -34.50
N THR A 21 -16.80 1.23 -34.82
CA THR A 21 -17.15 0.18 -33.85
C THR A 21 -15.95 -0.64 -33.36
N GLY A 22 -14.78 -0.54 -34.01
CA GLY A 22 -13.55 -1.19 -33.57
C GLY A 22 -12.84 -0.51 -32.38
N ALA A 23 -13.31 0.65 -31.93
CA ALA A 23 -12.67 1.44 -30.87
C ALA A 23 -13.22 1.19 -29.45
N PHE A 24 -14.27 0.37 -29.29
CA PHE A 24 -14.88 0.04 -27.99
C PHE A 24 -14.73 -1.44 -27.65
N ALA A 25 -13.50 -1.96 -27.60
CA ALA A 25 -13.17 -3.22 -26.94
C ALA A 25 -11.66 -3.45 -26.90
N GLN A 26 -10.86 -2.41 -26.63
CA GLN A 26 -9.53 -2.67 -26.10
C GLN A 26 -9.75 -3.14 -24.66
N GLU A 27 -9.92 -4.45 -24.50
CA GLU A 27 -9.59 -5.16 -23.28
C GLU A 27 -8.24 -4.56 -22.84
N ALA A 28 -8.27 -3.74 -21.80
CA ALA A 28 -7.05 -3.29 -21.17
C ALA A 28 -6.37 -4.60 -20.77
N ALA A 29 -5.30 -4.95 -21.50
CA ALA A 29 -4.45 -6.06 -21.13
C ALA A 29 -4.14 -5.85 -19.65
N GLU A 30 -4.69 -6.73 -18.82
CA GLU A 30 -4.43 -6.76 -17.39
C GLU A 30 -2.91 -6.80 -17.28
N ALA A 31 -2.33 -5.66 -16.91
CA ALA A 31 -0.90 -5.52 -16.79
C ALA A 31 -0.48 -6.64 -15.84
N ALA A 32 0.36 -7.56 -16.33
CA ALA A 32 0.79 -8.73 -15.56
C ALA A 32 1.12 -8.27 -14.14
N ALA A 33 0.43 -8.83 -13.15
CA ALA A 33 0.54 -8.41 -11.76
C ALA A 33 2.03 -8.28 -11.40
N ALA A 34 2.45 -7.06 -11.07
CA ALA A 34 3.86 -6.78 -10.82
C ALA A 34 4.34 -7.72 -9.70
N VAL A 35 5.35 -8.54 -10.00
CA VAL A 35 5.86 -9.54 -9.06
C VAL A 35 6.90 -8.86 -8.16
N PRO A 36 6.77 -8.93 -6.82
CA PRO A 36 7.75 -8.35 -5.93
C PRO A 36 9.16 -8.91 -6.14
N ASN A 37 10.14 -8.03 -6.31
CA ASN A 37 11.54 -8.43 -6.42
C ASN A 37 12.04 -8.98 -5.07
N PRO A 38 12.56 -10.23 -4.99
CA PRO A 38 13.04 -10.81 -3.74
C PRO A 38 14.15 -10.00 -3.06
N GLY A 39 15.04 -9.37 -3.84
CA GLY A 39 16.12 -8.53 -3.33
C GLY A 39 15.60 -7.26 -2.65
N ASN A 40 14.59 -6.62 -3.24
CA ASN A 40 13.96 -5.44 -2.64
C ASN A 40 13.24 -5.82 -1.34
N ASN A 41 12.51 -6.94 -1.32
CA ASN A 41 11.89 -7.43 -0.08
C ASN A 41 12.93 -7.77 0.98
N ALA A 42 14.05 -8.43 0.62
CA ALA A 42 15.13 -8.75 1.54
C ALA A 42 15.77 -7.50 2.16
N TRP A 43 15.99 -6.47 1.34
CA TRP A 43 16.50 -5.18 1.82
C TRP A 43 15.49 -4.50 2.74
N MET A 44 14.21 -4.44 2.38
CA MET A 44 13.18 -3.82 3.20
C MET A 44 12.97 -4.54 4.54
N MET A 45 13.03 -5.88 4.56
CA MET A 45 13.02 -6.64 5.81
C MET A 45 14.26 -6.33 6.67
N THR A 46 15.43 -6.22 6.06
CA THR A 46 16.66 -5.82 6.78
C THR A 46 16.54 -4.42 7.35
N ALA A 47 16.05 -3.46 6.56
CA ALA A 47 15.81 -2.09 6.99
C ALA A 47 14.80 -2.03 8.14
N THR A 48 13.74 -2.84 8.09
CA THR A 48 12.76 -2.97 9.19
C THR A 48 13.45 -3.38 10.49
N ILE A 49 14.30 -4.41 10.46
CA ILE A 49 15.05 -4.85 11.65
C ILE A 49 15.96 -3.73 12.17
N LEU A 50 16.63 -2.99 11.28
CA LEU A 50 17.48 -1.86 11.68
C LEU A 50 16.69 -0.76 12.39
N VAL A 51 15.47 -0.45 11.90
CA VAL A 51 14.57 0.52 12.55
C VAL A 51 14.10 -0.01 13.92
N LEU A 52 13.73 -1.29 14.02
CA LEU A 52 13.34 -1.91 15.29
C LEU A 52 14.48 -1.86 16.33
N LEU A 53 15.72 -2.05 15.89
CA LEU A 53 16.90 -1.94 16.75
C LEU A 53 17.09 -0.52 17.30
N MET A 54 16.59 0.52 16.62
CA MET A 54 16.58 1.88 17.16
C MET A 54 15.71 1.98 18.40
N ILE A 55 14.59 1.25 18.51
CA ILE A 55 13.72 1.25 19.68
C ILE A 55 14.29 0.33 20.78
N ILE A 56 14.56 -0.92 20.43
CA ILE A 56 15.08 -1.95 21.33
C ILE A 56 16.30 -2.61 20.68
N PRO A 57 17.54 -2.36 21.14
CA PRO A 57 17.91 -1.71 22.41
C PRO A 57 18.16 -0.19 22.36
N GLY A 58 18.14 0.47 21.20
CA GLY A 58 18.63 1.86 21.03
C GLY A 58 18.06 2.89 22.02
N LEU A 59 16.76 3.19 21.93
CA LEU A 59 16.08 4.14 22.82
C LEU A 59 16.08 3.64 24.27
N THR A 60 15.91 2.33 24.45
CA THR A 60 15.91 1.70 25.78
C THR A 60 17.19 2.00 26.55
N LEU A 61 18.36 1.80 25.93
CA LEU A 61 19.65 2.05 26.55
C LEU A 61 19.98 3.54 26.63
N PHE A 62 19.64 4.31 25.59
CA PHE A 62 19.89 5.75 25.55
C PHE A 62 19.15 6.48 26.68
N TYR A 63 17.83 6.30 26.77
CA TYR A 63 17.04 6.94 27.82
C TYR A 63 17.21 6.26 29.18
N GLY A 64 17.42 4.95 29.22
CA GLY A 64 17.79 4.23 30.44
C GLY A 64 19.03 4.85 31.10
N GLY A 65 20.07 5.13 30.30
CA GLY A 65 21.33 5.73 30.76
C GLY A 65 21.26 7.21 31.17
N LEU A 66 20.28 7.97 30.66
CA LEU A 66 20.03 9.36 31.07
C LEU A 66 19.25 9.47 32.39
N THR A 67 18.52 8.41 32.77
CA THR A 67 17.78 8.37 34.04
C THR A 67 18.67 7.93 35.20
N ARG A 68 18.35 8.40 36.42
CA ARG A 68 19.06 7.92 37.63
C ARG A 68 18.96 6.40 37.73
N SER A 69 20.03 5.74 38.16
CA SER A 69 20.14 4.28 38.22
C SER A 69 18.96 3.59 38.93
N LYS A 70 18.42 4.22 39.99
CA LYS A 70 17.24 3.69 40.72
C LYS A 70 15.95 3.67 39.89
N ASN A 71 15.87 4.47 38.83
CA ASN A 71 14.71 4.58 37.94
C ASN A 71 14.94 3.90 36.58
N MET A 72 16.17 3.49 36.26
CA MET A 72 16.54 2.93 34.95
C MET A 72 15.69 1.72 34.57
N LEU A 73 15.43 0.81 35.51
CA LEU A 73 14.58 -0.36 35.25
C LEU A 73 13.13 0.04 34.89
N SER A 74 12.59 1.07 35.55
CA SER A 74 11.26 1.61 35.23
C SER A 74 11.23 2.21 33.84
N THR A 75 12.24 2.99 33.47
CA THR A 75 12.37 3.60 32.13
C THR A 75 12.43 2.53 31.05
N MET A 76 13.28 1.51 31.21
CA MET A 76 13.42 0.42 30.24
C MET A 76 12.11 -0.37 30.08
N THR A 77 11.42 -0.65 31.18
CA THR A 77 10.14 -1.37 31.17
C THR A 77 9.06 -0.55 30.46
N GLN A 78 8.96 0.75 30.73
CA GLN A 78 7.97 1.62 30.08
C GLN A 78 8.22 1.77 28.57
N ILE A 79 9.49 1.91 28.15
CA ILE A 79 9.84 1.95 26.72
C ILE A 79 9.47 0.62 26.04
N GLY A 80 9.85 -0.52 26.64
CA GLY A 80 9.49 -1.83 26.10
C GLY A 80 7.98 -2.06 26.03
N ALA A 81 7.24 -1.69 27.07
CA ALA A 81 5.78 -1.82 27.10
C ALA A 81 5.11 -0.92 26.06
N THR A 82 5.58 0.32 25.91
CA THR A 82 5.04 1.26 24.91
C THR A 82 5.37 0.80 23.50
N ALA A 83 6.57 0.27 23.25
CA ALA A 83 6.94 -0.30 21.96
C ALA A 83 6.03 -1.48 21.59
N ALA A 84 5.79 -2.42 22.51
CA ALA A 84 4.88 -3.55 22.28
C ALA A 84 3.44 -3.08 22.02
N LEU A 85 2.95 -2.12 22.81
CA LEU A 85 1.62 -1.54 22.62
C LEU A 85 1.49 -0.84 21.26
N ALA A 86 2.50 -0.09 20.84
CA ALA A 86 2.53 0.59 19.55
C ALA A 86 2.44 -0.42 18.38
N MET A 87 3.17 -1.53 18.44
CA MET A 87 3.10 -2.59 17.42
C MET A 87 1.71 -3.22 17.32
N ILE A 88 1.06 -3.47 18.46
CA ILE A 88 -0.30 -4.02 18.48
C ILE A 88 -1.28 -3.02 17.87
N ILE A 89 -1.23 -1.75 18.30
CA ILE A 89 -2.06 -0.67 17.75
C ILE A 89 -1.85 -0.54 16.23
N TRP A 90 -0.61 -0.64 15.78
CA TRP A 90 -0.25 -0.53 14.37
C TRP A 90 -0.96 -1.59 13.51
N VAL A 91 -0.89 -2.85 13.91
CA VAL A 91 -1.53 -3.97 13.19
C VAL A 91 -3.05 -3.96 13.32
N MET A 92 -3.59 -3.58 14.48
CA MET A 92 -5.05 -3.52 14.68
C MET A 92 -5.68 -2.50 13.75
N TRP A 93 -5.08 -1.30 13.66
CA TRP A 93 -5.67 -0.19 12.91
C TRP A 93 -4.75 0.95 12.52
N GLY A 94 -3.56 1.08 13.11
CA GLY A 94 -2.65 2.19 12.82
C GLY A 94 -2.23 2.24 11.36
N TYR A 95 -1.89 1.10 10.77
CA TYR A 95 -1.53 1.02 9.35
C TYR A 95 -2.69 1.46 8.45
N SER A 96 -3.88 0.92 8.68
CA SER A 96 -5.06 1.21 7.85
C SER A 96 -5.51 2.68 7.96
N LEU A 97 -5.27 3.34 9.11
CA LEU A 97 -5.49 4.78 9.25
C LEU A 97 -4.44 5.62 8.49
N ALA A 98 -3.18 5.17 8.43
CA ALA A 98 -2.11 5.92 7.78
C ALA A 98 -2.06 5.70 6.25
N PHE A 99 -2.30 4.47 5.81
CA PHE A 99 -2.06 3.99 4.43
C PHE A 99 -3.27 3.22 3.84
N GLY A 100 -4.46 3.38 4.40
CA GLY A 100 -5.68 2.76 3.88
C GLY A 100 -6.10 3.33 2.52
N ASP A 101 -6.73 2.48 1.70
CA ASP A 101 -7.07 2.78 0.30
C ASP A 101 -8.27 3.76 0.15
N THR A 102 -8.99 4.05 1.24
CA THR A 102 -10.16 4.95 1.21
C THR A 102 -9.77 6.40 1.48
N THR A 103 -9.94 7.28 0.48
CA THR A 103 -9.74 8.72 0.60
C THR A 103 -10.77 9.34 1.55
N TYR A 104 -10.29 9.97 2.62
CA TYR A 104 -11.11 10.47 3.72
C TYR A 104 -12.07 11.61 3.32
N GLU A 105 -13.38 11.35 3.38
CA GLU A 105 -14.40 12.41 3.52
C GLU A 105 -15.39 12.11 4.67
N GLY A 106 -15.02 12.53 5.91
CA GLY A 106 -15.84 12.55 7.15
C GLY A 106 -16.41 11.20 7.63
N THR A 107 -17.06 11.02 8.80
CA THR A 107 -16.80 11.51 10.17
C THR A 107 -16.18 10.31 10.91
N LEU A 108 -14.85 10.17 10.86
CA LEU A 108 -14.14 8.90 10.63
C LEU A 108 -14.61 8.30 9.30
N GLY A 109 -13.79 8.02 8.31
CA GLY A 109 -14.29 7.45 7.05
C GLY A 109 -14.14 5.93 6.98
N LEU A 110 -15.00 5.04 7.46
CA LEU A 110 -15.77 5.01 8.71
C LEU A 110 -15.12 3.96 9.63
N PHE A 111 -14.47 4.50 10.66
CA PHE A 111 -13.60 3.91 11.69
C PHE A 111 -12.16 3.49 11.32
N ILE A 112 -11.81 2.68 10.30
CA ILE A 112 -10.38 2.24 10.11
C ILE A 112 -9.88 2.20 8.64
N SER A 113 -10.70 2.54 7.63
CA SER A 113 -10.51 2.31 6.17
C SER A 113 -11.45 1.22 5.67
N GLY A 114 -12.76 1.48 5.69
CA GLY A 114 -13.77 0.63 5.02
C GLY A 114 -13.93 -0.84 5.47
N GLY A 115 -13.24 -1.30 6.53
CA GLY A 115 -13.29 -2.70 6.98
C GLY A 115 -11.93 -3.38 7.18
N SER A 116 -10.81 -2.71 6.86
CA SER A 116 -9.44 -3.26 6.97
C SER A 116 -8.87 -3.28 8.40
N TYR A 117 -9.67 -3.64 9.40
CA TYR A 117 -9.19 -3.90 10.76
C TYR A 117 -8.30 -5.14 10.75
N PHE A 118 -7.23 -5.14 11.55
CA PHE A 118 -6.31 -6.28 11.64
C PHE A 118 -5.72 -6.71 10.30
N LEU A 119 -5.45 -5.74 9.41
CA LEU A 119 -4.97 -5.98 8.03
C LEU A 119 -5.95 -6.78 7.16
N ALA A 120 -7.25 -6.77 7.48
CA ALA A 120 -8.26 -7.45 6.66
C ALA A 120 -8.25 -6.94 5.21
N GLY A 121 -8.22 -7.89 4.27
CA GLY A 121 -8.08 -7.61 2.83
C GLY A 121 -6.63 -7.56 2.34
N THR A 122 -5.62 -7.76 3.22
CA THR A 122 -4.23 -7.97 2.80
C THR A 122 -3.93 -9.45 2.73
N ASP A 123 -3.47 -9.92 1.58
CA ASP A 123 -3.01 -11.29 1.35
C ASP A 123 -1.54 -11.31 0.93
N ALA A 124 -0.96 -12.52 0.80
CA ALA A 124 0.44 -12.69 0.42
C ALA A 124 0.75 -12.23 -1.02
N SER A 125 -0.27 -12.12 -1.88
CA SER A 125 -0.16 -11.60 -3.24
C SER A 125 -0.30 -10.08 -3.31
N SER A 126 -0.71 -9.42 -2.22
CA SER A 126 -0.91 -7.98 -2.17
C SER A 126 0.42 -7.27 -2.26
N THR A 127 0.51 -6.28 -3.14
CA THR A 127 1.71 -5.50 -3.39
C THR A 127 1.52 -4.04 -2.97
N ALA A 128 2.62 -3.38 -2.65
CA ALA A 128 2.68 -1.95 -2.41
C ALA A 128 3.50 -1.29 -3.51
N ALA A 129 3.00 -0.17 -4.02
CA ALA A 129 3.68 0.62 -5.04
C ALA A 129 4.91 1.33 -4.43
N THR A 130 5.98 1.44 -5.23
CA THR A 130 7.15 2.27 -4.91
C THR A 130 7.24 3.45 -5.88
N PHE A 131 8.28 4.26 -5.76
CA PHE A 131 8.53 5.41 -6.66
C PHE A 131 9.03 5.01 -8.06
N THR A 132 9.22 3.71 -8.30
CA THR A 132 9.62 3.11 -9.58
C THR A 132 8.53 2.13 -10.03
N ASP A 133 8.67 1.57 -11.23
CA ASP A 133 7.73 0.55 -11.74
C ASP A 133 7.84 -0.79 -10.99
N GLU A 134 8.73 -0.90 -10.00
CA GLU A 134 8.88 -2.09 -9.16
C GLU A 134 7.89 -2.09 -7.99
N VAL A 135 7.58 -3.27 -7.46
CA VAL A 135 6.69 -3.40 -6.31
C VAL A 135 7.33 -4.22 -5.20
N ILE A 136 6.86 -4.02 -3.98
CA ILE A 136 7.24 -4.81 -2.80
C ILE A 136 6.02 -5.49 -2.20
N SER A 137 6.24 -6.52 -1.38
CA SER A 137 5.13 -7.18 -0.68
C SER A 137 4.47 -6.23 0.32
N LYS A 138 3.13 -6.19 0.36
CA LYS A 138 2.36 -5.31 1.26
C LYS A 138 2.68 -5.60 2.74
N TYR A 139 2.92 -6.85 3.13
CA TYR A 139 3.35 -7.19 4.50
C TYR A 139 4.72 -6.62 4.88
N VAL A 140 5.67 -6.61 3.93
CA VAL A 140 6.99 -6.03 4.16
C VAL A 140 6.88 -4.51 4.30
N PHE A 141 6.04 -3.88 3.49
CA PHE A 141 5.73 -2.46 3.62
C PHE A 141 5.06 -2.12 4.96
N ILE A 142 4.02 -2.87 5.36
CA ILE A 142 3.32 -2.71 6.64
C ILE A 142 4.28 -2.84 7.84
N SER A 143 5.24 -3.77 7.77
CA SER A 143 6.18 -4.01 8.86
C SER A 143 7.24 -2.91 8.99
N PHE A 144 7.59 -2.26 7.86
CA PHE A 144 8.60 -1.20 7.83
C PHE A 144 8.07 0.14 8.36
N GLN A 145 6.82 0.46 8.04
CA GLN A 145 6.15 1.67 8.52
C GLN A 145 5.76 1.54 9.99
#